data_AF-A0A9P8Q223-F1
#
_entry.id   AF-A0A9P8Q223-F1
#
_cell.length_a   1.000
_cell.length_b   1.000
_cell.length_c   1.000
_cell.angle_alpha   90.00
_cell.angle_beta   90.00
_cell.angle_gamma   90.00
#
_symmetry.space_group_name_H-M   'P 1'
#
loop_
_entity.id
_entity.type
_entity.pdbx_description
1 polymer ?
#
loop_
_entity_poly.entity_id
_entity_poly.type
_entity_poly.pdbx_seq_one_letter_code
_entity_poly.pdbx_strand_id
1 'polypeptide(L)'
;MFSRSIRSAVRANASLLQTRQFHAGRITLSQTKPWKTLSETDQREFIQSFVGLYREKNKCSKNYYKQLAEGMDEHDDVPAIWGLIYNDLVEKKLNDETTADFDRDFFKLVKN
;
A
#
# COMPACT_ATOMS: atom_id res chain seq x y z
N MET A 1 26.75 -9.30 72.62
CA MET A 1 25.71 -9.66 71.63
C MET A 1 25.82 -8.71 70.44
N PHE A 2 26.50 -9.14 69.39
CA PHE A 2 26.66 -8.37 68.16
C PHE A 2 25.60 -8.81 67.16
N SER A 3 24.71 -7.90 66.76
CA SER A 3 23.83 -8.11 65.60
C SER A 3 23.92 -6.87 64.74
N ARG A 4 24.74 -6.93 63.69
CA ARG A 4 24.76 -5.95 62.60
C ARG A 4 24.43 -6.72 61.33
N SER A 5 23.16 -6.65 60.96
CA SER A 5 22.61 -7.15 59.70
C SER A 5 23.18 -6.35 58.53
N ILE A 6 24.06 -6.97 57.75
CA ILE A 6 24.55 -6.43 56.49
C ILE A 6 23.47 -6.67 55.42
N ARG A 7 22.79 -5.62 54.97
CA ARG A 7 21.93 -5.70 53.79
C ARG A 7 22.76 -5.37 52.56
N SER A 8 22.92 -6.39 51.71
CA SER A 8 23.57 -6.32 50.42
C SER A 8 22.71 -5.58 49.38
N ALA A 9 23.39 -5.13 48.35
CA ALA A 9 23.05 -4.15 47.34
C ALA A 9 21.86 -4.48 46.43
N VAL A 10 21.28 -3.44 45.80
CA VAL A 10 20.97 -3.46 44.36
C VAL A 10 21.23 -2.07 43.79
N ARG A 11 22.22 -1.98 42.91
CA ARG A 11 22.54 -0.81 42.09
C ARG A 11 21.64 -0.85 40.86
N ALA A 12 20.71 0.10 40.73
CA ALA A 12 19.89 0.22 39.53
C ALA A 12 20.76 0.70 38.36
N ASN A 13 20.96 -0.15 37.36
CA ASN A 13 21.53 0.24 36.08
C ASN A 13 20.42 0.91 35.25
N ALA A 14 20.45 2.24 35.17
CA ALA A 14 19.62 2.98 34.23
C ALA A 14 20.19 2.78 32.82
N SER A 15 19.64 1.82 32.08
CA SER A 15 19.88 1.66 30.66
C SER A 15 19.31 2.87 29.92
N LEU A 16 20.18 3.69 29.33
CA LEU A 16 19.87 4.72 28.35
C LEU A 16 19.04 4.10 27.21
N LEU A 17 17.72 4.31 27.26
CA LEU A 17 16.84 4.03 26.13
C LEU A 17 17.11 5.11 25.08
N GLN A 18 18.00 4.80 24.15
CA GLN A 18 18.21 5.59 22.94
C GLN A 18 16.96 5.43 22.08
N THR A 19 16.04 6.37 22.22
CA THR A 19 14.81 6.45 21.43
C THR A 19 15.18 6.58 19.97
N ARG A 20 15.11 5.48 19.22
CA ARG A 20 15.25 5.48 17.76
C ARG A 20 14.10 6.31 17.20
N GLN A 21 14.38 7.55 16.84
CA GLN A 21 13.43 8.39 16.13
C GLN A 21 13.37 7.89 14.68
N PHE A 22 12.30 7.17 14.36
CA PHE A 22 11.96 6.86 12.98
C PHE A 22 11.39 8.14 12.37
N HIS A 23 12.08 8.70 11.37
CA HIS A 23 11.48 9.69 10.48
C HIS A 23 10.44 8.95 9.64
N ALA A 24 9.21 8.84 10.17
CA ALA A 24 8.05 8.57 9.35
C ALA A 24 7.86 9.80 8.46
N GLY A 25 8.49 9.80 7.28
CA GLY A 25 8.19 10.76 6.24
C GLY A 25 6.70 10.67 5.97
N ARG A 26 5.94 11.67 6.44
CA ARG A 26 4.55 11.82 6.04
C ARG A 26 4.56 12.22 4.58
N ILE A 27 4.50 11.22 3.71
CA ILE A 27 4.07 11.41 2.34
C ILE A 27 2.69 12.07 2.40
N THR A 28 2.63 13.34 2.02
CA THR A 28 1.36 14.06 1.89
C THR A 28 0.62 13.48 0.70
N LEU A 29 -0.36 12.62 0.98
CA LEU A 29 -1.40 12.08 0.09
C LEU A 29 -2.32 13.17 -0.52
N SER A 30 -1.80 14.36 -0.82
CA SER A 30 -2.61 15.53 -1.13
C SER A 30 -2.88 15.76 -2.61
N GLN A 31 -2.36 14.92 -3.52
CA GLN A 31 -2.47 15.15 -4.97
C GLN A 31 -3.22 14.04 -5.73
N THR A 32 -3.60 12.96 -5.07
CA THR A 32 -4.26 11.81 -5.70
C THR A 32 -5.38 11.32 -4.80
N LYS A 33 -6.57 11.17 -5.38
CA LYS A 33 -7.75 10.70 -4.63
C LYS A 33 -7.52 9.27 -4.14
N PRO A 34 -7.66 8.98 -2.83
CA PRO A 34 -7.55 7.62 -2.31
C PRO A 34 -8.73 6.76 -2.80
N TRP A 35 -8.51 5.45 -2.96
CA TRP A 35 -9.50 4.51 -3.51
C TRP A 35 -10.91 4.68 -2.92
N LYS A 36 -11.02 4.78 -1.58
CA LYS A 36 -12.29 4.91 -0.86
C LYS A 36 -13.10 6.17 -1.20
N THR A 37 -12.47 7.16 -1.84
CA THR A 37 -13.12 8.42 -2.24
C THR A 37 -13.50 8.45 -3.72
N LEU A 38 -13.10 7.44 -4.49
CA LEU A 38 -13.53 7.29 -5.88
C LEU A 38 -14.98 6.84 -5.92
N SER A 39 -15.73 7.36 -6.89
CA SER A 39 -17.06 6.85 -7.18
C SER A 39 -16.96 5.41 -7.69
N GLU A 40 -18.02 4.64 -7.54
CA GLU A 40 -18.04 3.26 -8.03
C GLU A 40 -17.80 3.19 -9.54
N THR A 41 -18.31 4.17 -10.29
CA THR A 41 -18.04 4.34 -11.72
C THR A 41 -16.54 4.54 -12.00
N ASP A 42 -15.86 5.41 -11.24
CA ASP A 42 -14.42 5.64 -11.39
C ASP A 42 -13.62 4.38 -11.05
N GLN A 43 -14.05 3.64 -10.03
CA GLN A 43 -13.42 2.38 -9.63
C GLN A 43 -13.55 1.33 -10.74
N ARG A 44 -14.73 1.19 -11.34
CA ARG A 44 -14.96 0.28 -12.48
C ARG A 44 -14.16 0.69 -13.71
N GLU A 45 -14.13 1.98 -14.04
CA GLU A 45 -13.35 2.51 -15.16
C GLU A 45 -11.86 2.20 -14.98
N PHE A 46 -11.33 2.41 -13.76
CA PHE A 46 -9.96 2.07 -13.42
C PHE A 46 -9.69 0.57 -13.64
N ILE A 47 -10.55 -0.31 -13.11
CA ILE A 47 -10.37 -1.76 -13.21
C ILE A 47 -10.39 -2.23 -14.67
N GLN A 48 -11.38 -1.79 -15.45
CA GLN A 48 -11.48 -2.16 -16.86
C GLN A 48 -10.26 -1.67 -17.66
N SER A 49 -9.84 -0.43 -17.42
CA SER A 49 -8.67 0.16 -18.08
C SER A 49 -7.37 -0.54 -17.68
N PHE A 50 -7.23 -0.88 -16.39
CA PHE A 50 -6.08 -1.61 -15.87
C PHE A 50 -5.98 -3.00 -16.48
N VAL A 51 -7.08 -3.77 -16.49
CA VAL A 51 -7.11 -5.11 -17.08
C VAL A 51 -6.84 -5.04 -18.58
N GLY A 52 -7.39 -4.06 -19.27
CA GLY A 52 -7.14 -3.82 -20.70
C GLY A 52 -5.65 -3.58 -20.98
N LEU A 53 -5.06 -2.62 -20.27
CA LEU A 53 -3.65 -2.27 -20.41
C LEU A 53 -2.72 -3.43 -20.03
N TYR A 54 -3.05 -4.15 -18.95
CA TYR A 54 -2.30 -5.31 -18.52
C TYR A 54 -2.32 -6.42 -19.57
N ARG A 55 -3.47 -6.70 -20.19
CA ARG A 55 -3.58 -7.71 -21.27
C ARG A 55 -2.82 -7.29 -22.53
N GLU A 56 -2.82 -6.00 -22.86
CA GLU A 56 -2.08 -5.48 -24.02
C GLU A 56 -0.57 -5.66 -23.84
N LYS A 57 -0.04 -5.35 -22.66
CA LYS A 57 1.38 -5.47 -22.34
C LYS A 57 1.81 -6.92 -22.07
N ASN A 58 0.93 -7.73 -21.49
CA ASN A 58 1.21 -9.11 -21.08
C ASN A 58 0.43 -10.14 -21.90
N LYS A 59 0.59 -10.11 -23.23
CA LYS A 59 -0.15 -10.97 -24.18
C LYS A 59 0.02 -12.48 -23.94
N CYS A 60 1.09 -12.89 -23.25
CA CYS A 60 1.41 -14.29 -22.95
C CYS A 60 1.26 -14.68 -21.47
N SER A 61 0.92 -13.74 -20.57
CA SER A 61 0.80 -14.06 -19.14
C SER A 61 -0.62 -14.52 -18.79
N LYS A 62 -0.75 -15.22 -17.66
CA LYS A 62 -2.04 -15.71 -17.17
C LYS A 62 -2.95 -14.51 -16.91
N ASN A 63 -4.21 -14.64 -17.34
CA ASN A 63 -5.29 -13.65 -17.20
C ASN A 63 -5.77 -13.48 -15.74
N TYR A 64 -4.87 -13.44 -14.75
CA TYR A 64 -5.19 -13.36 -13.32
C TYR A 64 -6.04 -12.13 -12.99
N TYR A 65 -5.62 -10.96 -13.46
CA TYR A 65 -6.37 -9.72 -13.26
C TYR A 65 -7.71 -9.67 -14.01
N LYS A 66 -7.82 -10.37 -15.14
CA LYS A 66 -9.11 -10.54 -15.83
C LYS A 66 -10.06 -11.36 -14.97
N GLN A 67 -9.60 -12.48 -14.42
CA GLN A 67 -10.40 -13.34 -13.54
C GLN A 67 -10.81 -12.62 -12.26
N LEU A 68 -9.95 -11.75 -11.71
CA LEU A 68 -10.31 -10.92 -10.56
C LEU A 68 -11.33 -9.82 -10.87
N ALA A 69 -11.42 -9.38 -12.12
CA ALA A 69 -12.48 -8.48 -12.59
C ALA A 69 -13.74 -9.25 -13.05
N GLU A 70 -13.60 -10.55 -13.31
CA GLU A 70 -14.68 -11.45 -13.73
C GLU A 70 -15.59 -11.67 -12.51
N GLY A 71 -16.76 -11.04 -12.52
CA GLY A 71 -17.69 -10.99 -11.38
C GLY A 71 -18.03 -9.57 -10.92
N MET A 72 -17.25 -8.56 -11.29
CA MET A 72 -17.56 -7.16 -11.01
C MET A 72 -18.86 -6.72 -11.70
N ASP A 73 -19.04 -7.12 -12.96
CA ASP A 73 -20.25 -6.81 -13.73
C ASP A 73 -21.45 -7.69 -13.34
N GLU A 74 -21.20 -8.89 -12.79
CA GLU A 74 -22.25 -9.84 -12.43
C GLU A 74 -22.87 -9.54 -11.05
N HIS A 75 -22.04 -9.13 -10.09
CA HIS A 75 -22.46 -8.84 -8.72
C HIS A 75 -22.67 -7.36 -8.43
N ASP A 76 -22.44 -6.49 -9.42
CA ASP A 76 -22.47 -5.02 -9.26
C ASP A 76 -21.56 -4.53 -8.11
N ASP A 77 -20.54 -5.32 -7.78
CA ASP A 77 -19.67 -5.14 -6.62
C ASP A 77 -18.23 -4.97 -7.07
N VAL A 78 -17.54 -3.98 -6.51
CA VAL A 78 -16.13 -3.72 -6.80
C VAL A 78 -15.24 -4.47 -5.80
N PRO A 79 -14.41 -5.45 -6.23
CA PRO A 79 -13.58 -6.21 -5.30
C PRO A 79 -12.55 -5.31 -4.60
N ALA A 80 -12.52 -5.35 -3.26
CA ALA A 80 -11.65 -4.49 -2.45
C ALA A 80 -10.13 -4.65 -2.74
N ILE A 81 -9.72 -5.79 -3.31
CA ILE A 81 -8.34 -6.04 -3.73
C ILE A 81 -7.84 -4.99 -4.74
N TRP A 82 -8.74 -4.43 -5.56
CA TRP A 82 -8.41 -3.38 -6.51
C TRP A 82 -8.01 -2.07 -5.84
N GLY A 83 -8.49 -1.81 -4.61
CA GLY A 83 -8.05 -0.67 -3.82
C GLY A 83 -6.61 -0.79 -3.34
N LEU A 84 -6.11 -2.01 -3.11
CA LEU A 84 -4.70 -2.24 -2.78
C LEU A 84 -3.81 -1.95 -3.99
N ILE A 85 -4.21 -2.44 -5.17
CA ILE A 85 -3.49 -2.21 -6.44
C ILE A 85 -3.48 -0.71 -6.78
N TYR A 86 -4.63 -0.03 -6.64
CA TYR A 86 -4.74 1.40 -6.90
C TYR A 86 -3.82 2.20 -5.98
N ASN A 87 -3.82 1.91 -4.67
CA ASN A 87 -2.97 2.62 -3.72
C ASN A 87 -1.48 2.35 -3.99
N ASP A 88 -1.10 1.11 -4.32
CA ASP A 88 0.27 0.76 -4.71
C ASP A 88 0.73 1.56 -5.95
N LEU A 89 -0.13 1.70 -6.97
CA LEU A 89 0.16 2.54 -8.13
C LEU A 89 0.27 4.02 -7.79
N VAL A 90 -0.55 4.53 -6.87
CA VAL A 90 -0.46 5.91 -6.38
C VAL A 90 0.88 6.16 -5.70
N GLU A 91 1.31 5.25 -4.82
CA GLU A 91 2.59 5.33 -4.10
C GLU A 91 3.76 5.26 -5.08
N LYS A 92 3.74 4.31 -6.03
CA LYS A 92 4.75 4.18 -7.08
C LYS A 92 4.84 5.40 -7.99
N LYS A 93 3.69 5.95 -8.40
CA LYS A 93 3.61 7.19 -9.19
C LYS A 93 4.26 8.36 -8.45
N LEU A 94 4.03 8.47 -7.16
CA LEU A 94 4.60 9.54 -6.33
C LEU A 94 6.13 9.39 -6.21
N ASN A 95 6.61 8.16 -6.06
CA ASN A 95 8.04 7.86 -5.94
C ASN A 95 8.76 7.79 -7.30
N ASP A 96 8.05 7.99 -8.42
CA ASP A 96 8.50 7.74 -9.80
C ASP A 96 9.17 6.35 -9.97
N GLU A 97 8.65 5.34 -9.24
CA GLU A 97 9.20 3.99 -9.20
C GLU A 97 8.42 3.05 -10.12
N THR A 98 9.04 2.62 -11.22
CA THR A 98 8.47 1.61 -12.11
C THR A 98 8.91 0.20 -11.74
N THR A 99 8.03 -0.78 -11.89
CA THR A 99 8.33 -2.20 -11.70
C THR A 99 8.27 -2.94 -13.04
N ALA A 100 8.79 -4.17 -13.09
CA ALA A 100 8.73 -4.99 -14.31
C ALA A 100 7.29 -5.22 -14.79
N ASP A 101 6.34 -5.27 -13.85
CA ASP A 101 4.93 -5.52 -14.13
C ASP A 101 4.11 -4.23 -14.38
N PHE A 102 4.56 -3.09 -13.82
CA PHE A 102 3.85 -1.81 -13.90
C PHE A 102 4.80 -0.67 -14.28
N ASP A 103 4.64 -0.18 -15.51
CA ASP A 103 5.35 0.98 -16.04
C ASP A 103 4.53 2.27 -15.96
N ARG A 104 5.08 3.35 -16.54
CA ARG A 104 4.50 4.69 -16.51
C ARG A 104 3.10 4.77 -17.14
N ASP A 105 2.70 3.83 -17.99
CA ASP A 105 1.36 3.85 -18.59
C ASP A 105 0.29 3.53 -17.55
N PHE A 106 0.59 2.69 -16.56
CA PHE A 106 -0.34 2.39 -15.46
C PHE A 106 -0.58 3.62 -14.56
N PHE A 107 0.39 4.51 -14.43
CA PHE A 107 0.25 5.73 -13.63
C PHE A 107 -0.73 6.75 -14.23
N LYS A 108 -0.99 6.66 -15.54
CA LYS A 108 -2.00 7.49 -16.23
C LYS A 108 -3.43 7.10 -15.83
N LEU A 109 -3.61 5.88 -15.31
CA LEU A 109 -4.92 5.38 -14.86
C LEU A 109 -5.32 5.92 -13.48
N VAL A 110 -4.37 6.43 -12.71
CA VAL A 110 -4.60 6.98 -11.37
C VAL A 110 -5.17 8.39 -11.50
N LYS A 111 -6.36 8.62 -10.92
CA LYS A 111 -7.02 9.93 -10.90
C LYS A 111 -6.33 10.86 -9.90
N ASN A 112 -6.05 12.09 -10.33
CA ASN A 112 -5.53 13.15 -9.47
C ASN A 112 -6.68 13.80 -8.68
#